data_AF-A0A434GM27-F1
#
_entry.id   AF-A0A434GM27-F1
#
_cell.length_a   1.000
_cell.length_b   1.000
_cell.length_c   1.000
_cell.angle_alpha   90.00
_cell.angle_beta   90.00
_cell.angle_gamma   90.00
#
_symmetry.space_group_name_H-M   'P 1'
#
loop_
_entity.id
_entity.type
_entity.pdbx_description
1 polymer ?
#
loop_
_entity_poly.entity_id
_entity_poly.type
_entity_poly.pdbx_seq_one_letter_code
_entity_poly.pdbx_strand_id
1 'polypeptide(L)'
;MLLRTLFLGLAAATLSPAWAVADDCGDAAALVQQAYPKARKSADGTSFTLEPHISIALTDGDAPFGLSCKIWPAHDDLLLVAVPLIDSAQSSDDGHVGDIELLVVDRNSQRVRLRLLQPGLIADDAIAIRKIEFDTGRYRLAPGVMAFGLRIEIANHSQANPFS
;
A
#
# COMPACT_ATOMS: atom_id res chain seq x y z
N MET A 1 -45.45 29.30 42.00
CA MET A 1 -44.79 29.65 40.72
C MET A 1 -43.29 29.68 40.94
N LEU A 2 -42.55 28.75 40.33
CA LEU A 2 -41.22 28.91 39.72
C LEU A 2 -40.66 27.51 39.42
N LEU A 3 -40.96 27.05 38.21
CA LEU A 3 -40.48 25.81 37.62
C LEU A 3 -39.02 26.04 37.16
N ARG A 4 -38.06 25.35 37.77
CA ARG A 4 -36.65 25.35 37.33
C ARG A 4 -36.44 24.16 36.41
N THR A 5 -36.55 24.39 35.11
CA THR A 5 -36.16 23.46 34.04
C THR A 5 -34.64 23.43 33.92
N LEU A 6 -34.02 22.28 34.23
CA LEU A 6 -32.61 22.02 33.94
C LEU A 6 -32.50 21.48 32.51
N PHE A 7 -31.85 22.22 31.62
CA PHE A 7 -31.48 21.74 30.28
C PHE A 7 -30.24 20.84 30.38
N LEU A 8 -30.39 19.55 30.07
CA LEU A 8 -29.26 18.63 29.84
C LEU A 8 -28.75 18.86 28.40
N GLY A 9 -27.58 19.46 28.25
CA GLY A 9 -26.90 19.60 26.97
C GLY A 9 -26.27 18.26 26.56
N LEU A 10 -26.78 17.64 25.49
CA LEU A 10 -26.17 16.48 24.86
C LEU A 10 -25.00 16.96 23.97
N ALA A 11 -23.77 16.81 24.44
CA ALA A 11 -22.59 17.02 23.60
C ALA A 11 -22.39 15.77 22.73
N ALA A 12 -22.82 15.84 21.47
CA ALA A 12 -22.50 14.82 20.47
C ALA A 12 -21.02 14.97 20.06
N ALA A 13 -20.13 14.18 20.68
CA ALA A 13 -18.77 14.04 20.24
C ALA A 13 -18.77 13.29 18.90
N THR A 14 -18.59 14.01 17.80
CA THR A 14 -18.34 13.43 16.48
C THR A 14 -16.95 12.80 16.50
N LEU A 15 -16.89 11.51 16.81
CA LEU A 15 -15.70 10.70 16.57
C LEU A 15 -15.57 10.51 15.06
N SER A 16 -14.77 11.36 14.42
CA SER A 16 -14.28 11.07 13.08
C SER A 16 -13.44 9.79 13.17
N PRO A 17 -13.75 8.72 12.41
CA PRO A 17 -12.77 7.67 12.21
C PRO A 17 -11.70 8.27 11.30
N ALA A 18 -10.65 8.83 11.89
CA ALA A 18 -9.40 8.96 11.19
C ALA A 18 -8.90 7.52 10.99
N TRP A 19 -9.31 6.86 9.91
CA TRP A 19 -8.51 5.78 9.36
C TRP A 19 -7.28 6.44 8.77
N ALA A 20 -6.33 6.77 9.64
CA ALA A 20 -4.95 6.76 9.21
C ALA A 20 -4.76 5.34 8.66
N VAL A 21 -4.56 5.25 7.34
CA VAL A 21 -4.00 4.04 6.74
C VAL A 21 -2.59 3.99 7.31
N ALA A 22 -2.47 3.46 8.53
CA ALA A 22 -1.20 3.00 9.03
C ALA A 22 -0.86 1.86 8.09
N ASP A 23 0.17 2.07 7.27
CA ASP A 23 0.73 0.98 6.52
C ASP A 23 1.22 -0.07 7.54
N ASP A 24 0.62 -1.25 7.56
CA ASP A 24 0.79 -2.27 8.61
C ASP A 24 2.19 -2.93 8.59
N CYS A 25 3.14 -2.39 7.81
CA CYS A 25 4.42 -3.02 7.53
C CYS A 25 5.33 -3.21 8.75
N GLY A 26 5.13 -2.43 9.82
CA GLY A 26 6.04 -2.45 10.97
C GLY A 26 7.47 -2.07 10.55
N ASP A 27 8.44 -2.97 10.74
CA ASP A 27 9.80 -2.79 10.21
C ASP A 27 9.85 -3.18 8.72
N ALA A 28 9.42 -2.24 7.86
CA ALA A 28 9.43 -2.37 6.41
C ALA A 28 10.83 -2.70 5.85
N ALA A 29 11.88 -2.12 6.44
CA ALA A 29 13.25 -2.35 5.98
C ALA A 29 13.71 -3.78 6.25
N ALA A 30 13.45 -4.31 7.45
CA ALA A 30 13.74 -5.70 7.77
C ALA A 30 12.93 -6.66 6.90
N LEU A 31 11.64 -6.35 6.68
CA LEU A 31 10.77 -7.12 5.81
C LEU A 31 11.33 -7.23 4.39
N VAL A 32 11.68 -6.10 3.76
CA VAL A 32 12.26 -6.09 2.41
C VAL A 32 13.61 -6.78 2.38
N GLN A 33 14.48 -6.53 3.36
CA GLN A 33 15.80 -7.17 3.42
C GLN A 33 15.71 -8.70 3.53
N GLN A 34 14.71 -9.22 4.26
CA GLN A 34 14.46 -10.65 4.38
C GLN A 34 13.84 -11.25 3.11
N ALA A 35 12.90 -10.52 2.48
CA ALA A 35 12.24 -10.97 1.24
C ALA A 35 13.18 -10.90 0.01
N TYR A 36 14.14 -9.97 0.02
CA TYR A 36 15.11 -9.73 -1.03
C TYR A 36 16.55 -9.65 -0.46
N PRO A 37 17.17 -10.77 -0.08
CA PRO A 37 18.49 -10.78 0.58
C PRO A 37 19.63 -10.18 -0.24
N LYS A 38 19.45 -10.05 -1.57
CA LYS A 38 20.43 -9.46 -2.48
C LYS A 38 20.20 -7.97 -2.73
N ALA A 39 19.08 -7.41 -2.25
CA ALA A 39 18.81 -6.00 -2.40
C ALA A 39 19.78 -5.19 -1.54
N ARG A 40 20.29 -4.10 -2.10
CA ARG A 40 21.16 -3.16 -1.39
C ARG A 40 20.33 -2.00 -0.87
N LYS A 41 20.40 -1.75 0.44
CA LYS A 41 19.72 -0.60 1.05
C LYS A 41 20.40 0.70 0.62
N SER A 42 19.61 1.73 0.34
CA SER A 42 20.11 3.09 0.08
C SER A 42 20.79 3.69 1.32
N ALA A 43 21.63 4.70 1.11
CA ALA A 43 22.34 5.37 2.21
C ALA A 43 21.39 6.11 3.16
N ASP A 44 20.31 6.69 2.64
CA ASP A 44 19.24 7.32 3.43
C ASP A 44 18.29 6.30 4.08
N GLY A 45 18.41 5.03 3.71
CA GLY A 45 17.62 3.94 4.22
C GLY A 45 16.15 3.92 3.78
N THR A 46 15.77 4.75 2.80
CA THR A 46 14.39 4.90 2.32
C THR A 46 14.02 3.94 1.20
N SER A 47 15.01 3.34 0.54
CA SER A 47 14.79 2.45 -0.59
C SER A 47 15.82 1.32 -0.64
N PHE A 48 15.54 0.37 -1.52
CA PHE A 48 16.41 -0.74 -1.86
C PHE A 48 16.59 -0.82 -3.37
N THR A 49 17.78 -1.24 -3.81
CA THR A 49 18.09 -1.50 -5.21
C THR A 49 18.39 -2.98 -5.42
N LEU A 50 17.72 -3.59 -6.39
CA LEU A 50 18.05 -4.89 -6.94
C LEU A 50 18.70 -4.69 -8.31
N GLU A 51 19.91 -5.22 -8.45
CA GLU A 51 20.61 -5.20 -9.73
C GLU A 51 19.77 -5.89 -10.83
N PRO A 52 19.74 -5.35 -12.06
CA PRO A 52 20.53 -4.20 -12.51
C PRO A 52 19.87 -2.82 -12.31
N HIS A 53 18.55 -2.74 -12.24
CA HIS A 53 17.84 -1.45 -12.33
C HIS A 53 16.50 -1.42 -11.58
N ILE A 54 16.22 -2.37 -10.68
CA ILE A 54 14.96 -2.41 -9.94
C ILE A 54 15.10 -1.65 -8.63
N SER A 55 14.19 -0.72 -8.34
CA SER A 55 14.09 -0.03 -7.06
C SER A 55 12.82 -0.42 -6.30
N ILE A 56 12.94 -0.47 -4.97
CA ILE A 56 11.85 -0.73 -4.02
C ILE A 56 11.86 0.42 -3.00
N ALA A 57 10.78 1.20 -2.92
CA ALA A 57 10.62 2.23 -1.90
C ALA A 57 9.98 1.63 -0.62
N LEU A 58 10.42 2.06 0.56
CA LEU A 58 9.94 1.53 1.84
C LEU A 58 8.77 2.28 2.45
N THR A 59 8.65 3.58 2.16
CA THR A 59 7.57 4.42 2.68
C THR A 59 7.13 5.36 1.58
N ASP A 60 5.83 5.60 1.50
CA ASP A 60 5.25 6.70 0.77
C ASP A 60 5.77 8.04 1.36
N GLY A 61 6.62 8.73 0.60
CA GLY A 61 6.40 10.18 0.47
C GLY A 61 5.06 10.41 -0.24
N ASP A 62 4.73 11.60 -0.74
CA ASP A 62 3.50 11.80 -1.55
C ASP A 62 3.41 10.94 -2.85
N ALA A 63 4.29 9.96 -3.05
CA ALA A 63 4.36 9.05 -4.19
C ALA A 63 3.73 7.69 -3.88
N PRO A 64 2.92 7.11 -4.78
CA PRO A 64 2.07 5.93 -4.56
C PRO A 64 2.79 4.56 -4.66
N PHE A 65 4.13 4.56 -4.60
CA PHE A 65 4.97 3.40 -4.94
C PHE A 65 5.77 2.85 -3.75
N GLY A 66 5.45 3.28 -2.52
CA GLY A 66 5.91 2.60 -1.32
C GLY A 66 5.28 1.22 -1.17
N LEU A 67 5.70 0.51 -0.14
CA LEU A 67 5.07 -0.76 0.23
C LEU A 67 3.60 -0.51 0.59
N SER A 68 2.75 -1.48 0.28
CA SER A 68 1.41 -1.54 0.85
C SER A 68 1.29 -2.82 1.66
N CYS A 69 1.06 -2.69 2.96
CA CYS A 69 0.91 -3.77 3.91
C CYS A 69 -0.49 -3.79 4.52
N LYS A 70 -0.98 -5.00 4.76
CA LYS A 70 -2.26 -5.20 5.44
C LYS A 70 -2.28 -6.52 6.19
N ILE A 71 -2.60 -6.50 7.48
CA ILE A 71 -2.89 -7.73 8.21
C ILE A 71 -4.10 -8.40 7.56
N TRP A 72 -3.99 -9.68 7.20
CA TRP A 72 -5.07 -10.36 6.49
C TRP A 72 -6.22 -10.68 7.46
N PRO A 73 -7.42 -10.07 7.35
CA PRO A 73 -8.47 -10.28 8.35
C PRO A 73 -9.03 -11.71 8.44
N ALA A 74 -8.78 -12.54 7.41
CA ALA A 74 -9.16 -13.96 7.43
C ALA A 74 -8.09 -14.87 8.07
N HIS A 75 -6.86 -14.38 8.20
CA HIS A 75 -5.67 -15.08 8.70
C HIS A 75 -4.78 -14.06 9.42
N ASP A 76 -5.10 -13.75 10.68
CA ASP A 76 -4.45 -12.66 11.44
C ASP A 76 -2.98 -12.94 11.80
N ASP A 77 -2.52 -14.16 11.57
CA ASP A 77 -1.12 -14.59 11.61
C ASP A 77 -0.34 -14.22 10.32
N LEU A 78 -1.04 -13.78 9.27
CA LEU A 78 -0.49 -13.44 7.96
C LEU A 78 -0.59 -11.94 7.67
N LEU A 79 0.44 -11.43 7.01
CA LEU A 79 0.54 -10.07 6.47
C LEU A 79 0.58 -10.16 4.95
N LEU A 80 -0.29 -9.39 4.30
CA LEU A 80 -0.23 -9.16 2.86
C LEU A 80 0.72 -7.99 2.60
N VAL A 81 1.61 -8.12 1.63
CA VAL A 81 2.54 -7.05 1.22
C VAL A 81 2.53 -6.94 -0.29
N ALA A 82 2.24 -5.75 -0.81
CA ALA A 82 2.46 -5.41 -2.21
C ALA A 82 3.77 -4.63 -2.27
N VAL A 83 4.70 -5.13 -3.08
CA VAL A 83 6.03 -4.56 -3.27
C VAL A 83 6.10 -4.03 -4.70
N PRO A 84 6.00 -2.71 -4.91
CA PRO A 84 6.34 -2.10 -6.19
C PRO A 84 7.80 -2.37 -6.55
N LEU A 85 8.02 -2.93 -7.73
CA LEU A 85 9.33 -3.19 -8.33
C LEU A 85 9.50 -2.24 -9.51
N ILE A 86 10.01 -1.04 -9.25
CA ILE A 86 10.13 0.02 -10.27
C ILE A 86 11.37 -0.24 -11.11
N ASP A 87 11.20 -0.28 -12.42
CA ASP A 87 12.28 -0.34 -13.39
C ASP A 87 12.82 1.07 -13.65
N SER A 88 13.92 1.41 -12.97
CA SER A 88 14.58 2.71 -13.11
C SER A 88 15.23 2.94 -14.48
N ALA A 89 15.47 1.89 -15.28
CA ALA A 89 16.02 2.04 -16.63
C ALA A 89 14.94 2.40 -17.67
N GLN A 90 13.68 2.09 -17.37
CA GLN A 90 12.52 2.36 -18.24
C GLN A 90 11.62 3.49 -17.72
N SER A 91 11.78 3.88 -16.45
CA SER A 91 11.04 4.99 -15.85
C SER A 91 11.69 6.34 -16.16
N SER A 92 10.88 7.39 -16.12
CA SER A 92 11.30 8.79 -16.31
C SER A 92 10.63 9.66 -15.25
N ASP A 93 10.96 10.95 -15.22
CA ASP A 93 10.36 11.89 -14.26
C ASP A 93 8.83 11.98 -14.39
N ASP A 94 8.29 11.72 -15.58
CA ASP A 94 6.86 11.86 -15.90
C ASP A 94 6.08 10.53 -15.89
N GLY A 95 6.75 9.40 -15.68
CA GLY A 95 6.09 8.09 -15.73
C GLY A 95 6.93 6.92 -15.26
N HIS A 96 6.26 5.94 -14.66
CA HIS A 96 6.88 4.78 -14.03
C HIS A 96 6.51 3.49 -14.76
N VAL A 97 7.51 2.63 -14.89
CA VAL A 97 7.36 1.28 -15.44
C VAL A 97 7.83 0.29 -14.40
N GLY A 98 7.07 -0.78 -14.18
CA GLY A 98 7.45 -1.81 -13.24
C GLY A 98 6.40 -2.88 -12.99
N ASP A 99 6.73 -3.74 -12.04
CA ASP A 99 5.88 -4.84 -11.61
C ASP A 99 5.38 -4.60 -10.18
N ILE A 100 4.38 -5.35 -9.75
CA ILE A 100 4.02 -5.45 -8.34
C ILE A 100 4.20 -6.91 -7.91
N GLU A 101 5.03 -7.15 -6.90
CA GLU A 101 5.12 -8.47 -6.30
C GLU A 101 4.27 -8.54 -5.04
N LEU A 102 3.37 -9.52 -5.01
CA LEU A 102 2.52 -9.81 -3.86
C LEU A 102 3.19 -10.86 -2.99
N LEU A 103 3.38 -10.54 -1.71
CA LEU A 103 3.90 -11.45 -0.70
C LEU A 103 2.82 -11.75 0.33
N VAL A 104 2.76 -13.02 0.75
CA VAL A 104 2.08 -13.41 1.98
C VAL A 104 3.17 -13.74 2.99
N VAL A 105 3.22 -13.00 4.08
CA VAL A 105 4.30 -13.04 5.08
C VAL A 105 3.74 -13.53 6.41
N ASP A 106 4.46 -14.43 7.07
CA ASP A 106 4.18 -14.82 8.44
C ASP A 106 4.54 -13.68 9.40
N ARG A 107 3.58 -13.21 10.21
CA ARG A 107 3.79 -12.02 11.06
C ARG A 107 4.79 -12.22 12.19
N ASN A 108 4.97 -13.45 12.66
CA ASN A 108 5.83 -13.75 13.80
C ASN A 108 7.30 -13.92 13.37
N SER A 109 7.52 -14.63 12.25
CA SER A 109 8.86 -14.95 11.73
C SER A 109 9.32 -14.04 10.61
N GLN A 110 8.42 -13.17 10.10
CA GLN A 110 8.62 -12.34 8.90
C GLN A 110 8.99 -13.15 7.65
N ARG A 111 8.75 -14.47 7.67
CA ARG A 111 9.08 -15.37 6.57
C ARG A 111 8.03 -15.25 5.47
N VAL A 112 8.48 -15.03 4.25
CA VAL A 112 7.64 -15.11 3.05
C VAL A 112 7.13 -16.55 2.87
N ARG A 113 5.80 -16.71 2.91
CA ARG A 113 5.08 -17.98 2.70
C ARG A 113 4.72 -18.19 1.25
N LEU A 114 4.26 -17.14 0.57
CA LEU A 114 3.87 -17.14 -0.83
C LEU A 114 4.35 -15.87 -1.51
N ARG A 115 4.63 -15.99 -2.81
CA ARG A 115 5.03 -14.90 -3.70
C ARG A 115 4.26 -15.02 -5.01
N LEU A 116 3.83 -13.88 -5.53
CA LEU A 116 3.23 -13.79 -6.85
C LEU A 116 3.67 -12.49 -7.52
N LEU A 117 4.46 -12.60 -8.59
CA LEU A 117 4.80 -11.46 -9.44
C LEU A 117 3.61 -11.13 -10.34
N GLN A 118 3.22 -9.87 -10.40
CA GLN A 118 2.25 -9.34 -11.34
C GLN A 118 2.96 -8.39 -12.31
N PRO A 119 3.28 -8.87 -13.54
CA PRO A 119 4.08 -8.10 -14.48
C PRO A 119 3.31 -6.91 -15.05
N GLY A 120 3.97 -5.77 -15.18
CA GLY A 120 3.46 -4.59 -15.89
C GLY A 120 2.24 -3.92 -15.24
N LEU A 121 2.00 -4.13 -13.93
CA LEU A 121 0.94 -3.41 -13.21
C LEU A 121 1.30 -1.95 -12.92
N ILE A 122 2.58 -1.59 -13.03
CA ILE A 122 3.04 -0.21 -12.96
C ILE A 122 3.37 0.22 -14.38
N ALA A 123 2.48 1.02 -14.96
CA ALA A 123 2.63 1.62 -16.27
C ALA A 123 1.83 2.92 -16.24
N ASP A 124 2.37 3.92 -15.58
CA ASP A 124 1.72 5.21 -15.44
C ASP A 124 2.42 6.28 -16.30
N ASP A 125 1.62 6.92 -17.15
CA ASP A 125 2.01 8.03 -18.03
C ASP A 125 0.74 8.82 -18.30
N ALA A 126 0.77 10.13 -18.06
CA ALA A 126 -0.35 11.09 -18.09
C ALA A 126 -1.55 10.76 -17.16
N ILE A 127 -1.84 9.49 -16.93
CA ILE A 127 -2.79 8.91 -15.98
C ILE A 127 -1.94 8.28 -14.87
N ALA A 128 -1.76 9.00 -13.77
CA ALA A 128 -0.88 8.53 -12.72
C ALA A 128 -1.59 7.52 -11.81
N ILE A 129 -0.83 6.57 -11.30
CA ILE A 129 -1.25 5.76 -10.16
C ILE A 129 -1.33 6.70 -8.95
N ARG A 130 -2.32 6.51 -8.10
CA ARG A 130 -2.56 7.32 -6.89
C ARG A 130 -2.49 6.50 -5.63
N LYS A 131 -2.80 5.21 -5.75
CA LYS A 131 -2.80 4.32 -4.61
C LYS A 131 -2.67 2.88 -5.05
N ILE A 132 -1.91 2.10 -4.30
CA ILE A 132 -1.88 0.66 -4.36
C ILE A 132 -2.29 0.16 -2.98
N GLU A 133 -3.32 -0.68 -2.88
CA GLU A 133 -3.75 -1.22 -1.60
C GLU A 133 -4.43 -2.58 -1.70
N PHE A 134 -4.50 -3.29 -0.57
CA PHE A 134 -5.23 -4.55 -0.48
C PHE A 134 -6.72 -4.36 -0.16
N ASP A 135 -7.56 -4.90 -1.04
CA ASP A 135 -8.98 -5.12 -0.78
C ASP A 135 -9.19 -6.49 -0.13
N THR A 136 -9.39 -6.49 1.18
CA THR A 136 -9.64 -7.70 1.96
C THR A 136 -11.11 -7.85 2.30
N GLY A 137 -11.99 -7.48 1.37
CA GLY A 137 -13.41 -7.81 1.44
C GLY A 137 -13.66 -9.31 1.68
N ARG A 138 -14.92 -9.69 1.94
CA ARG A 138 -15.28 -11.07 2.28
C ARG A 138 -15.37 -11.97 1.02
N TYR A 139 -14.28 -12.10 0.28
CA TYR A 139 -14.18 -12.90 -0.94
C TYR A 139 -14.00 -14.38 -0.63
N ARG A 140 -15.08 -15.10 -0.33
CA ARG A 140 -15.04 -16.55 -0.07
C ARG A 140 -15.14 -17.34 -1.38
N LEU A 141 -14.12 -18.13 -1.69
CA LEU A 141 -14.13 -19.01 -2.87
C LEU A 141 -14.67 -20.40 -2.54
N ALA A 142 -14.38 -20.92 -1.35
CA ALA A 142 -14.85 -22.21 -0.83
C ALA A 142 -14.81 -22.20 0.72
N PRO A 143 -15.36 -23.23 1.40
CA PRO A 143 -15.17 -23.36 2.85
C PRO A 143 -13.67 -23.35 3.23
N GLY A 144 -13.27 -22.41 4.08
CA GLY A 144 -11.87 -22.23 4.49
C GLY A 144 -10.97 -21.56 3.45
N VAL A 145 -11.47 -21.16 2.28
CA VAL A 145 -10.70 -20.49 1.23
C VAL A 145 -11.21 -19.07 1.04
N MET A 146 -10.40 -18.11 1.47
CA MET A 146 -10.64 -16.68 1.31
C MET A 146 -9.64 -16.11 0.30
N ALA A 147 -10.12 -15.21 -0.55
CA ALA A 147 -9.31 -14.41 -1.45
C ALA A 147 -9.19 -12.97 -0.92
N PHE A 148 -8.28 -12.22 -1.53
CA PHE A 148 -8.14 -10.78 -1.40
C PHE A 148 -7.89 -10.21 -2.80
N GLY A 149 -8.20 -8.93 -2.98
CA GLY A 149 -7.89 -8.17 -4.18
C GLY A 149 -6.70 -7.23 -3.96
N LEU A 150 -6.05 -6.86 -5.06
CA LEU A 150 -5.19 -5.70 -5.15
C LEU A 150 -5.99 -4.60 -5.86
N ARG A 151 -6.07 -3.40 -5.26
CA ARG A 151 -6.72 -2.23 -5.85
C ARG A 151 -5.64 -1.21 -6.23
N ILE A 152 -5.65 -0.81 -7.49
CA ILE A 152 -4.81 0.27 -8.02
C ILE A 152 -5.74 1.41 -8.41
N GLU A 153 -5.60 2.53 -7.73
CA GLU A 153 -6.33 3.76 -8.06
C GLU A 153 -5.53 4.57 -9.07
N ILE A 154 -6.17 5.00 -10.14
CA ILE A 154 -5.55 5.80 -11.20
C ILE A 154 -6.32 7.10 -11.39
N ALA A 155 -5.61 8.20 -11.64
CA ALA A 155 -6.23 9.50 -11.91
C ALA A 155 -5.43 10.31 -12.93
N ASN A 156 -6.17 10.92 -13.87
CA ASN A 156 -5.65 11.90 -14.82
C ASN A 156 -5.68 13.30 -14.19
N HIS A 157 -4.67 14.11 -14.50
CA HIS A 157 -4.56 15.51 -14.08
C HIS A 157 -5.04 16.50 -15.15
N SER A 158 -5.61 16.01 -16.26
CA SER A 158 -6.18 16.84 -17.32
C SER A 158 -7.31 17.71 -16.77
N GLN A 159 -7.03 18.99 -16.60
CA GLN A 159 -8.05 20.01 -16.38
C GLN A 159 -8.43 20.63 -17.73
N ALA A 160 -9.71 20.91 -17.93
CA ALA A 160 -10.11 21.75 -19.07
C ALA A 160 -9.39 23.10 -18.93
N ASN A 161 -8.70 23.54 -19.98
CA ASN A 161 -8.13 24.88 -20.08
C ASN A 161 -9.05 25.74 -20.96
N PRO A 162 -10.14 26.32 -20.41
CA PRO A 162 -11.04 27.14 -21.20
C PRO A 162 -10.37 28.48 -21.52
N PHE A 163 -9.99 28.63 -22.79
CA PHE A 163 -9.62 29.84 -23.55
C PHE A 163 -8.99 31.02 -22.79
N SER A 164 -7.73 31.33 -23.13
CA SER A 164 -7.00 32.56 -22.80
C SER A 164 -7.57 33.81 -23.46
#